data_AF-A0A7T6APC1-F1
#
_entry.id   AF-A0A7T6APC1-F1
#
_cell.length_a   1.000
_cell.length_b   1.000
_cell.length_c   1.000
_cell.angle_alpha   90.00
_cell.angle_beta   90.00
_cell.angle_gamma   90.00
#
_symmetry.space_group_name_H-M   'P 1'
#
loop_
_entity.id
_entity.type
_entity.pdbx_description
1 polymer ?
#
loop_
_entity_poly.entity_id
_entity_poly.type
_entity_poly.pdbx_seq_one_letter_code
_entity_poly.pdbx_strand_id
1 'polypeptide(L)'
;MSEPIYALDFGFMVGDVEDFLEFSESNVEWQFRREMISVQRQAASDALEPGYKEHLETNAKHRFKVSLPLRVRYAALVALITSVEWAIVLVVGRLRVPLPEKPKNANAPSFSMTRTGRRI
;
A
#
# COMPACT_ATOMS: atom_id res chain seq x y z
N MET A 1 26.85 -0.58 11.44
CA MET A 1 25.53 -1.02 11.98
C MET A 1 24.87 -1.85 10.90
N SER A 2 24.58 -3.12 11.16
CA SER A 2 23.85 -4.03 10.26
C SER A 2 22.37 -4.00 10.63
N GLU A 3 21.60 -3.09 10.05
CA GLU A 3 20.14 -3.15 10.20
C GLU A 3 19.59 -4.31 9.37
N PRO A 4 18.67 -5.13 9.92
CA PRO A 4 18.03 -6.19 9.18
C PRO A 4 17.23 -5.62 8.00
N ILE A 5 17.24 -6.35 6.87
CA ILE A 5 16.44 -6.03 5.70
C ILE A 5 14.98 -6.28 6.06
N TYR A 6 14.24 -5.23 6.41
CA TYR A 6 12.80 -5.30 6.61
C TYR A 6 12.10 -5.36 5.25
N ALA A 7 12.17 -6.51 4.58
CA ALA A 7 11.28 -6.82 3.45
C ALA A 7 9.79 -6.80 3.87
N LEU A 8 9.51 -6.77 5.18
CA LEU A 8 8.20 -6.68 5.81
C LEU A 8 7.47 -5.35 5.58
N ASP A 9 8.15 -4.22 5.32
CA ASP A 9 7.47 -2.93 5.07
C ASP A 9 6.63 -2.94 3.77
N PHE A 10 7.00 -3.77 2.79
CA PHE A 10 6.29 -3.84 1.51
C PHE A 10 4.98 -4.61 1.58
N GLY A 11 4.89 -5.59 2.48
CA GLY A 11 3.64 -6.31 2.71
C GLY A 11 2.54 -5.37 3.21
N PHE A 12 2.89 -4.42 4.08
CA PHE A 12 1.96 -3.40 4.58
C PHE A 12 1.51 -2.47 3.46
N MET A 13 2.42 -1.96 2.61
CA MET A 13 2.03 -1.06 1.52
C MET A 13 1.11 -1.71 0.49
N VAL A 14 1.25 -3.02 0.23
CA VAL A 14 0.32 -3.75 -0.65
C VAL A 14 -1.02 -3.99 0.06
N GLY A 15 -0.99 -4.35 1.35
CA GLY A 15 -2.19 -4.49 2.17
C GLY A 15 -3.00 -3.21 2.25
N ASP A 16 -2.35 -2.04 2.42
CA ASP A 16 -3.01 -0.74 2.45
C ASP A 16 -3.76 -0.43 1.13
N VAL A 17 -3.25 -0.91 -0.01
CA VAL A 17 -3.91 -0.75 -1.31
C VAL A 17 -5.13 -1.66 -1.43
N GLU A 18 -5.05 -2.89 -0.92
CA GLU A 18 -6.17 -3.82 -0.85
C GLU A 18 -7.29 -3.27 0.04
N ASP A 19 -6.94 -2.86 1.26
CA ASP A 19 -7.86 -2.24 2.22
C ASP A 19 -8.51 -0.98 1.64
N PHE A 20 -7.73 -0.12 0.98
CA PHE A 20 -8.23 1.05 0.29
C PHE A 20 -9.27 0.69 -0.78
N LEU A 21 -9.00 -0.35 -1.59
CA LEU A 21 -9.87 -0.77 -2.68
C LEU A 21 -11.18 -1.33 -2.13
N GLU A 22 -11.12 -2.25 -1.17
CA GLU A 22 -12.29 -2.85 -0.54
C GLU A 22 -13.17 -1.80 0.15
N PHE A 23 -12.55 -0.93 0.95
CA PHE A 23 -13.26 0.16 1.63
C PHE A 23 -13.93 1.09 0.61
N SER A 24 -13.21 1.49 -0.44
CA SER A 24 -13.73 2.43 -1.43
C SER A 24 -14.86 1.85 -2.25
N GLU A 25 -14.77 0.59 -2.70
CA GLU A 25 -15.86 -0.07 -3.44
C GLU A 25 -17.11 -0.24 -2.56
N SER A 26 -16.93 -0.66 -1.31
CA SER A 26 -18.02 -0.79 -0.33
C SER A 26 -18.69 0.55 -0.06
N ASN A 27 -17.90 1.61 0.10
CA ASN A 27 -18.41 2.97 0.31
C ASN A 27 -19.16 3.50 -0.92
N VAL A 28 -18.65 3.27 -2.14
CA VAL A 28 -19.35 3.66 -3.38
C VAL A 28 -20.72 2.97 -3.49
N GLU A 29 -20.80 1.69 -3.16
CA GLU A 29 -22.06 0.94 -3.14
C GLU A 29 -23.03 1.48 -2.08
N TRP A 30 -22.53 1.79 -0.88
CA TRP A 30 -23.36 2.39 0.16
C TRP A 30 -23.91 3.75 -0.25
N GLN A 31 -23.08 4.61 -0.84
CA GLN A 31 -23.50 5.92 -1.35
C GLN A 31 -24.52 5.79 -2.48
N PHE A 32 -24.35 4.82 -3.38
CA PHE A 32 -25.32 4.54 -4.43
C PHE A 32 -26.71 4.24 -3.87
N ARG A 33 -26.80 3.37 -2.86
CA ARG A 33 -28.08 3.02 -2.22
C ARG A 33 -28.73 4.24 -1.60
N ARG A 34 -27.95 5.10 -0.93
CA ARG A 34 -28.46 6.35 -0.36
C ARG A 34 -28.96 7.31 -1.41
N GLU A 35 -28.24 7.46 -2.52
CA GLU A 35 -28.65 8.30 -3.64
C GLU A 35 -29.98 7.83 -4.23
N MET A 36 -30.14 6.53 -4.47
CA MET A 36 -31.39 5.97 -5.00
C MET A 36 -32.58 6.19 -4.05
N ILE A 37 -32.39 6.05 -2.74
CA ILE A 37 -33.42 6.39 -1.74
C ILE A 37 -33.75 7.88 -1.79
N SER A 38 -32.75 8.75 -1.94
CA SER A 38 -32.96 10.20 -2.06
C SER A 38 -33.81 10.55 -3.28
N VAL A 39 -33.48 9.98 -4.44
CA VAL A 39 -34.25 10.16 -5.69
C VAL A 39 -35.69 9.68 -5.53
N GLN A 40 -35.92 8.55 -4.86
CA GLN A 40 -37.27 8.04 -4.59
C GLN A 40 -38.07 8.98 -3.68
N ARG A 41 -37.45 9.50 -2.61
CA ARG A 41 -38.10 10.45 -1.69
C ARG A 41 -38.43 11.76 -2.39
N GLN A 42 -37.52 12.27 -3.21
CA GLN A 42 -37.73 13.50 -3.96
C GLN A 42 -38.87 13.32 -4.98
N ALA A 43 -38.93 12.18 -5.67
CA ALA A 43 -40.02 11.87 -6.58
C ALA A 43 -41.38 11.65 -5.90
N ALA A 44 -41.41 11.33 -4.60
CA ALA A 44 -42.63 11.20 -3.82
C ALA A 44 -43.10 12.53 -3.21
N SER A 45 -42.16 13.43 -2.90
CA SER A 45 -42.42 14.76 -2.32
C SER A 45 -42.78 15.79 -3.39
N ASP A 46 -42.07 15.78 -4.51
CA ASP A 46 -42.14 16.81 -5.52
C ASP A 46 -42.89 16.27 -6.74
N ALA A 47 -43.76 17.09 -7.32
CA ALA A 47 -44.34 16.83 -8.62
C ALA A 47 -43.25 17.03 -9.70
N LEU A 48 -42.33 16.08 -9.78
CA LEU A 48 -41.26 16.08 -10.78
C LEU A 48 -41.86 15.98 -12.18
N GLU A 49 -41.25 16.69 -13.14
CA GLU A 49 -41.64 16.54 -14.54
C GLU A 49 -41.53 15.07 -15.00
N PRO A 50 -42.43 14.63 -15.90
CA PRO A 50 -42.35 13.30 -16.50
C PRO A 50 -40.96 13.05 -17.10
N GLY A 51 -40.33 11.94 -16.71
CA GLY A 51 -38.98 11.56 -17.18
C GLY A 51 -37.80 12.15 -16.39
N TYR A 52 -38.01 13.20 -15.57
CA TYR A 52 -36.93 13.76 -14.76
C TYR A 52 -36.40 12.76 -13.71
N LYS A 53 -37.30 11.98 -13.09
CA LYS A 53 -36.93 10.87 -12.20
C LYS A 53 -36.04 9.84 -12.89
N GLU A 54 -36.41 9.41 -14.09
CA GLU A 54 -35.66 8.42 -14.86
C GLU A 54 -34.27 8.93 -15.24
N HIS A 55 -34.17 10.22 -15.58
CA HIS A 55 -32.90 10.88 -15.81
C HIS A 55 -32.01 10.89 -14.55
N LEU A 56 -32.57 11.21 -13.37
CA LEU A 56 -31.83 11.17 -12.10
C LEU A 56 -31.33 9.75 -11.79
N GLU A 57 -32.18 8.74 -11.92
CA GLU A 57 -31.79 7.35 -11.69
C GLU A 57 -30.71 6.88 -12.67
N THR A 58 -30.83 7.24 -13.94
CA THR A 58 -29.85 6.88 -14.98
C THR A 58 -28.51 7.55 -14.72
N ASN A 59 -28.52 8.83 -14.35
CA ASN A 59 -27.30 9.56 -14.00
C ASN A 59 -26.64 8.98 -12.74
N ALA A 60 -27.42 8.67 -11.71
CA ALA A 60 -26.92 8.01 -10.49
C ALA A 60 -26.30 6.65 -10.82
N LYS A 61 -26.97 5.81 -11.61
CA LYS A 61 -26.42 4.52 -12.07
C LYS A 61 -25.11 4.70 -12.81
N HIS A 62 -25.03 5.61 -13.78
CA HIS A 62 -23.79 5.86 -14.52
C HIS A 62 -22.66 6.33 -13.59
N ARG A 63 -22.93 7.29 -12.72
CA ARG A 63 -21.93 7.83 -11.78
C ARG A 63 -21.40 6.76 -10.84
N PHE A 64 -22.28 6.00 -10.19
CA PHE A 64 -21.89 5.10 -9.10
C PHE A 64 -21.57 3.68 -9.53
N LYS A 65 -22.09 3.19 -10.66
CA LYS A 65 -21.79 1.83 -11.16
C LYS A 65 -20.68 1.81 -12.20
N VAL A 66 -20.36 2.95 -12.83
CA VAL A 66 -19.35 3.03 -13.87
C VAL A 66 -18.24 4.00 -13.50
N SER A 67 -18.56 5.29 -13.39
CA SER A 67 -17.54 6.34 -13.30
C SER A 67 -16.70 6.28 -12.02
N LEU A 68 -17.34 6.20 -10.86
CA LEU A 68 -16.66 6.17 -9.56
C LEU A 68 -15.86 4.87 -9.35
N PRO A 69 -16.41 3.66 -9.60
CA PRO A 69 -15.62 2.42 -9.51
C PRO A 69 -14.39 2.43 -10.42
N LEU A 70 -14.52 2.94 -11.64
CA LEU A 70 -13.39 3.03 -12.57
C LEU A 70 -12.26 3.91 -12.00
N ARG A 71 -12.60 5.07 -11.42
CA ARG A 71 -11.63 5.97 -10.79
C ARG A 71 -10.99 5.35 -9.56
N VAL A 72 -11.77 4.68 -8.71
CA VAL A 72 -11.26 3.99 -7.52
C VAL A 72 -10.26 2.90 -7.92
N ARG A 73 -10.61 2.04 -8.87
CA ARG A 73 -9.73 0.97 -9.36
C ARG A 73 -8.46 1.52 -10.01
N TYR A 74 -8.59 2.58 -10.79
CA TYR A 74 -7.43 3.24 -11.38
C TYR A 74 -6.50 3.82 -10.30
N ALA A 75 -7.05 4.48 -9.29
CA ALA A 75 -6.27 5.00 -8.17
C ALA A 75 -5.55 3.88 -7.39
N ALA A 76 -6.25 2.77 -7.12
CA ALA A 76 -5.65 1.60 -6.47
C ALA A 76 -4.51 1.00 -7.32
N LEU A 77 -4.70 0.89 -8.63
CA LEU A 77 -3.66 0.42 -9.55
C LEU A 77 -2.42 1.33 -9.54
N VAL A 78 -2.62 2.65 -9.57
CA VAL A 78 -1.53 3.62 -9.48
C VAL A 78 -0.79 3.47 -8.15
N ALA A 79 -1.53 3.39 -7.04
CA ALA A 79 -0.94 3.20 -5.71
C ALA A 79 -0.11 1.91 -5.64
N LEU A 80 -0.62 0.80 -6.18
CA LEU A 80 0.11 -0.47 -6.23
C LEU A 80 1.43 -0.33 -7.03
N ILE A 81 1.37 0.23 -8.23
CA ILE A 81 2.55 0.42 -9.08
C ILE A 81 3.58 1.29 -8.36
N THR A 82 3.15 2.40 -7.76
CA THR A 82 4.03 3.29 -7.00
C THR A 82 4.67 2.56 -5.80
N SER A 83 3.90 1.79 -5.03
CA SER A 83 4.43 0.99 -3.92
C SER A 83 5.51 0.00 -4.39
N VAL A 84 5.30 -0.66 -5.54
CA VAL A 84 6.28 -1.57 -6.15
C VAL A 84 7.53 -0.83 -6.63
N GLU A 85 7.37 0.32 -7.30
CA GLU A 85 8.50 1.14 -7.75
C GLU A 85 9.38 1.58 -6.57
N TRP A 86 8.75 2.05 -5.49
CA TRP A 86 9.44 2.45 -4.28
C TRP A 86 10.17 1.26 -3.65
N ALA A 87 9.56 0.07 -3.69
CA ALA A 87 10.20 -1.15 -3.23
C ALA A 87 11.49 -1.47 -3.98
N ILE A 88 11.43 -1.42 -5.31
CA ILE A 88 12.59 -1.68 -6.16
C ILE A 88 13.69 -0.67 -5.88
N VAL A 89 13.36 0.63 -5.79
CA VAL A 89 14.34 1.69 -5.50
C VAL A 89 15.03 1.47 -4.16
N LEU A 90 14.28 1.11 -3.12
CA LEU A 90 14.84 0.84 -1.79
C LEU A 90 15.76 -0.38 -1.79
N VAL A 91 15.35 -1.47 -2.44
CA VAL A 91 16.16 -2.70 -2.55
C VAL A 91 17.45 -2.42 -3.32
N VAL A 92 17.36 -1.79 -4.50
CA VAL A 92 18.54 -1.46 -5.31
C VAL A 92 19.47 -0.47 -4.60
N GLY A 93 18.92 0.55 -3.95
CA GLY A 93 19.68 1.53 -3.18
C GLY A 93 20.50 0.89 -2.06
N ARG A 94 19.94 -0.11 -1.38
CA ARG A 94 20.64 -0.84 -0.30
C ARG A 94 21.60 -1.91 -0.81
N LEU A 95 21.32 -2.57 -1.94
CA LEU A 95 22.25 -3.52 -2.58
C LEU A 95 23.54 -2.85 -3.09
N ARG A 96 23.52 -1.53 -3.32
CA ARG A 96 24.71 -0.75 -3.68
C ARG A 96 25.62 -0.41 -2.50
N VAL A 97 25.21 -0.70 -1.26
CA VAL A 97 26.06 -0.49 -0.08
C VAL A 97 27.07 -1.65 0.01
N PRO A 98 28.38 -1.39 -0.01
CA PRO A 98 29.38 -2.45 0.11
C PRO A 98 29.20 -3.19 1.44
N LEU A 99 29.23 -4.52 1.38
CA LEU A 99 29.18 -5.36 2.58
C LEU A 99 30.35 -4.99 3.49
N PRO A 100 30.15 -4.89 4.82
CA PRO A 100 31.23 -4.61 5.74
C PRO A 100 32.32 -5.68 5.59
N GLU A 101 33.55 -5.24 5.26
CA GLU A 101 34.70 -6.14 5.19
C GLU A 101 34.87 -6.87 6.53
N LYS A 102 34.97 -8.20 6.45
CA LYS A 102 35.22 -9.05 7.61
C LYS A 102 36.50 -8.55 8.31
N PRO A 103 36.49 -8.27 9.62
CA PRO A 103 37.70 -7.80 10.31
C PRO A 103 38.78 -8.87 10.18
N LYS A 104 39.91 -8.50 9.58
CA LYS A 104 40.94 -9.43 9.08
C LYS A 104 41.68 -10.22 10.18
N ASN A 105 41.47 -9.93 11.47
CA ASN A 105 42.34 -10.40 12.55
C ASN A 105 41.61 -10.95 13.80
N ALA A 106 40.45 -11.61 13.67
CA ALA A 106 39.78 -12.22 14.83
C ALA A 106 40.41 -13.56 15.30
N ASN A 107 41.34 -14.15 14.53
CA ASN A 107 41.95 -15.45 14.85
C ASN A 107 43.49 -15.39 14.90
N ALA A 108 44.07 -14.38 15.55
CA ALA A 108 45.46 -14.49 15.99
C ALA A 108 45.46 -15.17 17.38
N PRO A 109 45.97 -16.40 17.53
CA PRO A 109 46.15 -16.97 18.86
C PRO A 109 47.19 -16.13 19.61
N SER A 110 46.78 -15.56 20.74
CA SER A 110 47.66 -14.82 21.66
C SER A 110 48.59 -15.81 22.38
N PHE A 111 49.61 -16.31 21.67
CA PHE A 111 50.74 -16.96 22.32
C PHE A 111 51.60 -15.91 23.02
N SER A 112 51.28 -15.62 24.29
CA SER A 112 52.21 -14.96 25.20
C SER A 112 53.13 -16.01 25.81
N MET A 113 54.33 -16.13 25.24
CA MET A 113 55.38 -17.02 25.74
C MET A 113 56.06 -16.32 26.93
N THR A 114 55.59 -16.56 28.16
CA THR A 114 56.29 -16.15 29.37
C THR A 114 57.46 -17.10 29.63
N ARG A 115 58.64 -16.71 29.14
CA ARG A 115 59.92 -17.38 29.39
C ARG A 115 60.34 -17.11 30.84
N THR A 116 59.88 -17.92 31.78
CA THR A 116 60.45 -17.95 33.14
C THR A 116 61.65 -18.89 33.16
N GLY A 117 62.83 -18.30 33.32
CA GLY A 117 64.08 -19.03 33.49
C GLY A 117 64.16 -19.72 34.85
N ARG A 118 64.76 -20.91 34.86
CA ARG A 118 65.38 -21.49 36.05
C ARG A 118 66.70 -22.12 35.62
N ARG A 119 67.81 -21.44 35.92
CA ARG A 119 69.14 -22.06 35.97
C ARG A 119 69.22 -22.86 37.28
N ILE A 120 69.82 -24.03 37.13
CA ILE A 120 70.41 -24.99 38.08
C ILE A 120 70.59 -24.42 39.49
#